data_AF-A0A838UN60-F1
#
_entry.id   AF-A0A838UN60-F1
#
_cell.length_a   1.000
_cell.length_b   1.000
_cell.length_c   1.000
_cell.angle_alpha   90.00
_cell.angle_beta   90.00
_cell.angle_gamma   90.00
#
_symmetry.space_group_name_H-M   'P 1'
#
loop_
_entity.id
_entity.type
_entity.pdbx_description
1 polymer ?
#
loop_
_entity_poly.entity_id
_entity_poly.type
_entity_poly.pdbx_seq_one_letter_code
_entity_poly.pdbx_strand_id
1 'polypeptide(L)'
;MTFPASPDNAPEGNIFASELRSILADHKLTLYSLVSVAGIHSETIRRLIDSRSTTKIALLNPEAIRAITDRVALTTAEQQRLKAAIITAGIEMVLLDRMAAPLARQAAQRIFPVVLEMVELDAQQEGILSLVESAPNMDETTLIDIALGPVYLFFDRAIVALFASEYTTSLHEAIASVEQAIAELERAQEQFSRVVDEIATSEIGQFWQQEVRGQLTSARRRLAILTTPDE
;
A
#
# COMPACT_ATOMS: atom_id res chain seq x y z
N MET A 1 22.83 -39.47 -8.51
CA MET A 1 23.52 -38.44 -7.70
C MET A 1 23.04 -37.09 -8.19
N THR A 2 22.04 -36.55 -7.50
CA THR A 2 21.43 -35.25 -7.83
C THR A 2 22.13 -34.23 -6.96
N PHE A 3 22.85 -33.28 -7.57
CA PHE A 3 23.38 -32.13 -6.84
C PHE A 3 22.20 -31.28 -6.36
N PRO A 4 22.05 -31.00 -5.06
CA PRO A 4 21.13 -29.95 -4.64
C PRO A 4 21.69 -28.61 -5.14
N ALA A 5 20.82 -27.81 -5.75
CA ALA A 5 21.11 -26.44 -6.16
C ALA A 5 21.75 -25.67 -4.99
N SER A 6 22.82 -24.91 -5.26
CA SER A 6 23.48 -24.07 -4.26
C SER A 6 22.45 -23.16 -3.56
N PRO A 7 22.42 -23.12 -2.21
CA PRO A 7 21.51 -22.27 -1.43
C PRO A 7 21.87 -20.77 -1.48
N ASP A 8 22.87 -20.37 -2.27
CA ASP A 8 23.46 -19.02 -2.30
C ASP A 8 22.68 -17.95 -3.08
N ASN A 9 21.52 -18.26 -3.65
CA ASN A 9 20.70 -17.30 -4.40
C ASN A 9 19.39 -16.97 -3.69
N ALA A 10 19.32 -17.09 -2.37
CA ALA A 10 18.26 -16.45 -1.61
C ALA A 10 18.66 -14.97 -1.44
N PRO A 11 18.01 -14.02 -2.15
CA PRO A 11 18.21 -12.60 -1.89
C PRO A 11 18.02 -12.28 -0.41
N GLU A 12 19.14 -11.94 0.23
CA GLU A 12 19.21 -11.60 1.63
C GLU A 12 18.58 -10.22 1.85
N GLY A 13 17.26 -10.19 2.06
CA GLY A 13 16.60 -9.09 2.75
C GLY A 13 15.55 -8.31 1.96
N ASN A 14 15.19 -7.16 2.53
CA ASN A 14 14.18 -6.23 2.02
C ASN A 14 14.29 -6.00 0.50
N ILE A 15 13.24 -6.38 -0.23
CA ILE A 15 13.16 -6.28 -1.70
C ILE A 15 13.38 -4.84 -2.18
N PHE A 16 12.83 -3.84 -1.47
CA PHE A 16 12.97 -2.44 -1.81
C PHE A 16 14.44 -1.98 -1.73
N ALA A 17 15.14 -2.35 -0.65
CA ALA A 17 16.55 -2.00 -0.49
C ALA A 17 17.42 -2.67 -1.57
N SER A 18 17.07 -3.88 -1.98
CA SER A 18 17.78 -4.65 -3.01
C SER A 18 17.59 -4.04 -4.40
N GLU A 19 16.36 -3.71 -4.78
CA GLU A 19 16.05 -3.06 -6.06
C GLU A 19 16.65 -1.66 -6.14
N LEU A 20 16.53 -0.84 -5.10
CA LEU A 20 17.15 0.48 -5.08
C LEU A 20 18.67 0.39 -5.21
N ARG A 21 19.32 -0.58 -4.56
CA ARG A 21 20.77 -0.80 -4.72
C ARG A 21 21.12 -1.21 -6.15
N SER A 22 20.32 -2.06 -6.79
CA SER A 22 20.51 -2.47 -8.19
C SER A 22 20.44 -1.25 -9.11
N ILE A 23 19.38 -0.45 -8.99
CA ILE A 23 19.19 0.76 -9.79
C ILE A 23 20.37 1.72 -9.60
N LEU A 24 20.77 1.99 -8.35
CA LEU A 24 21.91 2.89 -8.10
C LEU A 24 23.22 2.35 -8.70
N ALA A 25 23.43 1.04 -8.68
CA ALA A 25 24.63 0.44 -9.28
C ALA A 25 24.69 0.66 -10.80
N ASP A 26 23.55 0.62 -11.49
CA ASP A 26 23.46 0.93 -12.92
C ASP A 26 23.87 2.39 -13.23
N HIS A 27 23.62 3.29 -12.26
CA HIS A 27 24.07 4.69 -12.28
C HIS A 27 25.48 4.92 -11.70
N LYS A 28 26.22 3.85 -11.37
CA LYS A 28 27.55 3.90 -10.69
C LYS A 28 27.53 4.59 -9.33
N LEU A 29 26.38 4.56 -8.65
CA LEU A 29 26.15 5.10 -7.33
C LEU A 29 26.01 3.98 -6.30
N THR A 30 26.15 4.34 -5.03
CA THR A 30 25.89 3.47 -3.89
C THR A 30 24.76 4.04 -3.03
N LEU A 31 24.17 3.25 -2.12
CA LEU A 31 23.17 3.76 -1.18
C LEU A 31 23.70 4.96 -0.36
N TYR A 32 24.98 4.96 0.01
CA TYR A 32 25.60 6.10 0.72
C TYR A 32 25.69 7.37 -0.15
N SER A 33 25.75 7.23 -1.48
CA SER A 33 25.80 8.38 -2.39
C SER A 33 24.52 9.22 -2.34
N LEU A 34 23.41 8.63 -1.88
CA LEU A 34 22.13 9.32 -1.73
C LEU A 34 22.15 10.44 -0.69
N VAL A 35 23.08 10.40 0.27
CA VAL A 35 23.26 11.47 1.26
C VAL A 35 23.64 12.77 0.56
N SER A 36 24.60 12.70 -0.36
CA SER A 36 25.07 13.87 -1.12
C SER A 36 24.18 14.20 -2.32
N VAL A 37 23.67 13.18 -3.04
CA VAL A 37 22.96 13.38 -4.31
C VAL A 37 21.50 13.81 -4.10
N ALA A 38 20.82 13.18 -3.14
CA ALA A 38 19.39 13.38 -2.88
C ALA A 38 19.10 14.04 -1.53
N GLY A 39 20.14 14.39 -0.75
CA GLY A 39 19.99 15.01 0.57
C GLY A 39 19.37 14.08 1.62
N ILE A 40 19.44 12.76 1.41
CA ILE A 40 18.81 11.79 2.32
C ILE A 40 19.66 11.66 3.58
N HIS A 41 19.02 11.74 4.75
CA HIS A 41 19.72 11.64 6.02
C HIS A 41 20.47 10.31 6.17
N SER A 42 21.72 10.35 6.65
CA SER A 42 22.62 9.19 6.75
C SER A 42 22.03 8.05 7.61
N GLU A 43 21.30 8.40 8.66
CA GLU A 43 20.58 7.43 9.51
C GLU A 43 19.50 6.66 8.74
N THR A 44 18.79 7.30 7.80
CA THR A 44 17.81 6.63 6.94
C THR A 44 18.50 5.63 6.03
N ILE A 45 19.66 6.00 5.46
CA ILE A 45 20.48 5.11 4.64
C ILE A 45 20.99 3.93 5.46
N ARG A 46 21.46 4.16 6.69
CA ARG A 46 21.91 3.10 7.59
C ARG A 46 20.78 2.10 7.88
N ARG A 47 19.59 2.58 8.26
CA ARG A 47 18.41 1.73 8.50
C ARG A 47 18.01 0.93 7.26
N LEU A 48 18.11 1.53 6.07
CA LEU A 48 17.83 0.85 4.81
C LEU A 48 18.84 -0.29 4.54
N ILE A 49 20.13 -0.06 4.80
CA ILE A 49 21.17 -1.10 4.70
C ILE A 49 20.89 -2.22 5.73
N ASP A 50 20.60 -1.86 6.98
CA ASP A 50 20.33 -2.82 8.07
C ASP A 50 19.05 -3.64 7.81
N SER A 51 18.06 -3.09 7.09
CA SER A 51 16.82 -3.79 6.73
C SER A 51 17.04 -5.02 5.84
N ARG A 52 18.25 -5.17 5.27
CA ARG A 52 18.61 -6.35 4.49
C ARG A 52 18.88 -7.57 5.37
N SER A 53 19.42 -7.37 6.57
CA SER A 53 19.77 -8.45 7.49
C SER A 53 18.78 -8.63 8.63
N THR A 54 17.88 -7.66 8.83
CA THR A 54 16.92 -7.65 9.95
C THR A 54 15.49 -7.87 9.47
N THR A 55 14.60 -8.31 10.36
CA THR A 55 13.15 -8.45 10.09
C THR A 55 12.43 -7.11 9.95
N LYS A 56 13.12 -5.99 10.21
CA LYS A 56 12.55 -4.66 10.11
C LYS A 56 12.70 -4.14 8.69
N ILE A 57 11.58 -4.03 7.99
CA ILE A 57 11.51 -3.42 6.66
C ILE A 57 11.63 -1.90 6.82
N ALA A 58 12.57 -1.31 6.10
CA ALA A 58 12.75 0.13 6.04
C ALA A 58 12.40 0.61 4.63
N LEU A 59 11.53 1.62 4.56
CA LEU A 59 11.15 2.29 3.32
C LEU A 59 11.58 3.76 3.38
N LEU A 60 11.81 4.35 2.22
CA LEU A 60 12.01 5.79 2.10
C LEU A 60 10.64 6.49 2.08
N ASN A 61 10.59 7.69 2.63
CA ASN A 61 9.38 8.52 2.54
C ASN A 61 9.16 9.00 1.09
N PRO A 62 7.94 9.45 0.73
CA PRO A 62 7.63 9.86 -0.65
C PRO A 62 8.51 11.01 -1.16
N GLU A 63 8.91 11.94 -0.28
CA GLU A 63 9.79 13.06 -0.62
C GLU A 63 11.19 12.58 -1.02
N ALA A 64 11.76 11.62 -0.28
CA ALA A 64 13.05 11.02 -0.59
C ALA A 64 13.00 10.20 -1.89
N ILE A 65 11.91 9.46 -2.13
CA ILE A 65 11.71 8.76 -3.42
C ILE A 65 11.71 9.77 -4.57
N ARG A 66 10.94 10.87 -4.46
CA ARG A 66 10.91 11.93 -5.47
C ARG A 66 12.30 12.55 -5.68
N ALA A 67 13.00 12.87 -4.60
CA ALA A 67 14.35 13.41 -4.66
C ALA A 67 15.33 12.46 -5.38
N ILE A 68 15.24 11.15 -5.14
CA ILE A 68 16.05 10.15 -5.86
C ILE A 68 15.69 10.15 -7.34
N THR A 69 14.40 10.05 -7.66
CA THR A 69 13.91 10.03 -9.05
C THR A 69 14.43 11.23 -9.83
N ASP A 70 14.31 12.43 -9.28
CA ASP A 70 14.68 13.67 -9.95
C ASP A 70 16.21 13.85 -10.03
N ARG A 71 16.95 13.54 -8.94
CA ARG A 71 18.40 13.83 -8.85
C ARG A 71 19.28 12.76 -9.48
N VAL A 72 18.84 11.51 -9.47
CA VAL A 72 19.52 10.39 -10.15
C VAL A 72 19.05 10.28 -11.60
N ALA A 73 18.00 11.02 -11.99
CA ALA A 73 17.39 10.97 -13.32
C ALA A 73 16.97 9.54 -13.69
N LEU A 74 16.20 8.91 -12.80
CA LEU A 74 15.72 7.55 -13.00
C LEU A 74 14.84 7.47 -14.25
N THR A 75 15.10 6.47 -15.09
CA THR A 75 14.27 6.13 -16.24
C THR A 75 12.88 5.66 -15.80
N THR A 76 11.90 5.70 -16.71
CA THR A 76 10.55 5.20 -16.44
C THR A 76 10.55 3.75 -15.94
N ALA A 77 11.37 2.89 -16.54
CA ALA A 77 11.52 1.48 -16.13
C ALA A 77 12.08 1.35 -14.70
N GLU A 78 13.07 2.17 -14.33
CA GLU A 78 13.62 2.16 -12.97
C GLU A 78 12.60 2.68 -11.95
N GLN A 79 11.80 3.69 -12.31
CA GLN A 79 10.72 4.19 -11.47
C GLN A 79 9.64 3.12 -11.26
N GLN A 80 9.27 2.38 -12.31
CA GLN A 80 8.33 1.25 -12.23
C GLN A 80 8.88 0.14 -11.33
N ARG A 81 10.15 -0.26 -11.49
CA ARG A 81 10.82 -1.22 -10.59
C ARG A 81 10.79 -0.77 -9.14
N LEU A 82 11.07 0.50 -8.88
CA LEU A 82 11.05 1.05 -7.52
C LEU A 82 9.64 1.05 -6.92
N LYS A 83 8.61 1.42 -7.71
CA LYS A 83 7.20 1.37 -7.32
C LYS A 83 6.77 -0.07 -7.00
N ALA A 84 7.10 -1.03 -7.86
CA ALA A 84 6.84 -2.44 -7.62
C ALA A 84 7.51 -2.92 -6.32
N ALA A 85 8.76 -2.53 -6.07
CA ALA A 85 9.49 -2.93 -4.88
C ALA A 85 8.88 -2.37 -3.59
N ILE A 86 8.33 -1.14 -3.62
CA ILE A 86 7.59 -0.57 -2.50
C ILE A 86 6.33 -1.38 -2.21
N ILE A 87 5.53 -1.71 -3.24
CA ILE A 87 4.31 -2.51 -3.09
C ILE A 87 4.64 -3.89 -2.51
N THR A 88 5.65 -4.56 -3.08
CA THR A 88 6.07 -5.89 -2.62
C THR A 88 6.61 -5.88 -1.19
N ALA A 89 7.34 -4.83 -0.79
CA ALA A 89 7.77 -4.67 0.60
C ALA A 89 6.57 -4.48 1.55
N GLY A 90 5.50 -3.82 1.11
CA GLY A 90 4.23 -3.75 1.84
C GLY A 90 3.58 -5.13 2.02
N ILE A 91 3.57 -5.96 0.98
CA ILE A 91 3.11 -7.35 1.05
C ILE A 91 3.98 -8.15 2.04
N GLU A 92 5.31 -8.00 1.98
CA GLU A 92 6.24 -8.64 2.93
C GLU A 92 5.90 -8.26 4.38
N MET A 93 5.63 -6.98 4.67
CA MET A 93 5.22 -6.53 6.00
C MET A 93 3.95 -7.24 6.49
N VAL A 94 2.92 -7.34 5.65
CA VAL A 94 1.66 -8.03 6.01
C VAL A 94 1.89 -9.53 6.24
N LEU A 95 2.79 -10.15 5.48
CA LEU A 95 3.12 -11.57 5.65
C LEU A 95 3.95 -11.82 6.90
N LEU A 96 4.82 -10.89 7.31
CA LEU A 96 5.62 -11.02 8.54
C LEU A 96 4.76 -11.14 9.80
N ASP A 97 3.55 -10.59 9.80
CA ASP A 97 2.59 -10.74 10.90
C ASP A 97 1.92 -12.13 10.94
N ARG A 98 2.03 -12.90 9.85
CA ARG A 98 1.28 -14.15 9.63
C ARG A 98 2.16 -15.39 9.51
N MET A 99 3.45 -15.23 9.18
CA MET A 99 4.37 -16.35 8.98
C MET A 99 5.82 -16.00 9.33
N ALA A 100 6.66 -17.04 9.42
CA ALA A 100 8.08 -16.86 9.72
C ALA A 100 8.78 -15.97 8.68
N ALA A 101 9.66 -15.08 9.15
CA ALA A 101 10.28 -14.07 8.30
C ALA A 101 10.93 -14.60 7.01
N PRO A 102 11.72 -15.69 7.02
CA PRO A 102 12.29 -16.22 5.78
C PRO A 102 11.24 -16.62 4.74
N LEU A 103 10.08 -17.15 5.17
CA LEU A 103 8.99 -17.54 4.28
C LEU A 103 8.24 -16.32 3.73
N ALA A 104 7.98 -15.32 4.59
CA ALA A 104 7.37 -14.06 4.16
C ALA A 104 8.20 -13.37 3.09
N ARG A 105 9.53 -13.27 3.30
CA ARG A 105 10.46 -12.70 2.31
C ARG A 105 10.44 -13.49 1.01
N GLN A 106 10.54 -14.82 1.09
CA GLN A 106 10.53 -15.67 -0.10
C GLN A 106 9.22 -15.53 -0.90
N ALA A 107 8.08 -15.45 -0.22
CA ALA A 107 6.79 -15.23 -0.86
C ALA A 107 6.72 -13.86 -1.54
N ALA A 108 7.11 -12.79 -0.84
CA ALA A 108 7.19 -11.45 -1.41
C ALA A 108 8.11 -11.41 -2.65
N GLN A 109 9.27 -12.06 -2.58
CA GLN A 109 10.19 -12.18 -3.71
C GLN A 109 9.57 -12.84 -4.94
N ARG A 110 8.81 -13.92 -4.73
CA ARG A 110 8.15 -14.66 -5.81
C ARG A 110 7.02 -13.86 -6.44
N ILE A 111 6.39 -12.97 -5.67
CA ILE A 111 5.32 -12.09 -6.13
C ILE A 111 5.86 -10.85 -6.87
N PHE A 112 7.10 -10.42 -6.58
CA PHE A 112 7.69 -9.22 -7.18
C PHE A 112 7.56 -9.14 -8.71
N PRO A 113 7.88 -10.18 -9.52
CA PRO A 113 7.73 -10.10 -10.98
C PRO A 113 6.29 -9.84 -11.43
N VAL A 114 5.30 -10.40 -10.73
CA VAL A 114 3.88 -10.20 -11.03
C VAL A 114 3.48 -8.75 -10.72
N VAL A 115 3.94 -8.22 -9.59
CA VAL A 115 3.70 -6.82 -9.22
C VAL A 115 4.37 -5.86 -10.20
N LEU A 116 5.58 -6.18 -10.66
CA LEU A 116 6.28 -5.39 -11.67
C LEU A 116 5.50 -5.34 -12.98
N GLU A 117 5.06 -6.49 -13.48
CA GLU A 117 4.22 -6.57 -14.68
C GLU A 117 2.95 -5.72 -14.55
N MET A 118 2.26 -5.79 -13.40
CA MET A 118 1.09 -4.96 -13.13
C MET A 118 1.41 -3.45 -13.14
N VAL A 119 2.54 -3.05 -12.57
CA VAL A 119 2.98 -1.64 -12.56
C VAL A 119 3.39 -1.16 -13.95
N GLU A 120 4.01 -2.03 -14.75
CA GLU A 120 4.37 -1.73 -16.14
C GLU A 120 3.12 -1.57 -17.01
N LEU A 121 2.12 -2.45 -16.85
CA LEU A 121 0.83 -2.35 -17.53
C LEU A 121 0.10 -1.05 -17.18
N ASP A 122 0.01 -0.67 -15.91
CA ASP A 122 -0.56 0.62 -15.46
C ASP A 122 0.11 1.83 -16.14
N ALA A 123 1.44 1.81 -16.20
CA ALA A 123 2.20 2.93 -16.76
C ALA A 123 2.16 3.01 -18.30
N GLN A 124 2.04 1.88 -19.00
CA GLN A 124 1.83 1.85 -20.45
C GLN A 124 0.43 2.32 -20.84
N GLN A 125 -0.52 2.29 -19.90
CA GLN A 125 -1.92 2.61 -20.14
C GLN A 125 -2.26 4.09 -19.86
N GLU A 126 -1.28 5.00 -19.82
CA GLU A 126 -1.47 6.43 -19.50
C GLU A 126 -2.41 6.62 -18.27
N GLY A 127 -2.01 6.01 -17.16
CA GLY A 127 -2.66 6.16 -15.86
C GLY A 127 -3.98 5.41 -15.75
N ILE A 128 -4.07 4.55 -14.74
CA ILE A 128 -5.33 3.97 -14.22
C ILE A 128 -6.49 5.00 -14.05
N LEU A 129 -6.23 6.31 -14.04
CA LEU A 129 -7.24 7.36 -14.01
C LEU A 129 -7.81 7.77 -15.39
N SER A 130 -7.21 7.41 -16.52
CA SER A 130 -7.75 7.71 -17.88
C SER A 130 -8.44 6.51 -18.56
N LEU A 131 -8.21 5.29 -18.06
CA LEU A 131 -8.81 4.05 -18.59
C LEU A 131 -10.32 3.92 -18.42
N VAL A 132 -10.95 4.75 -17.59
CA VAL A 132 -12.41 4.82 -17.46
C VAL A 132 -13.07 5.18 -18.80
N GLU A 133 -12.38 5.88 -19.71
CA GLU A 133 -13.01 6.39 -20.94
C GLU A 133 -12.73 5.57 -22.21
N SER A 134 -11.90 4.51 -22.22
CA SER A 134 -11.38 3.97 -23.50
C SER A 134 -11.14 2.46 -23.69
N ALA A 135 -11.53 1.56 -22.77
CA ALA A 135 -11.28 0.12 -22.97
C ALA A 135 -12.56 -0.74 -23.16
N PRO A 136 -12.88 -1.20 -24.38
CA PRO A 136 -14.09 -2.00 -24.65
C PRO A 136 -13.97 -3.51 -24.33
N ASN A 137 -12.95 -3.98 -23.60
CA ASN A 137 -12.68 -5.43 -23.43
C ASN A 137 -12.08 -5.85 -22.05
N MET A 138 -12.19 -5.05 -20.98
CA MET A 138 -11.85 -5.56 -19.64
C MET A 138 -13.00 -6.42 -19.09
N ASP A 139 -12.67 -7.52 -18.41
CA ASP A 139 -13.65 -8.29 -17.65
C ASP A 139 -14.23 -7.42 -16.51
N GLU A 140 -15.54 -7.50 -16.32
CA GLU A 140 -16.34 -6.73 -15.36
C GLU A 140 -15.77 -6.79 -13.93
N THR A 141 -15.22 -7.94 -13.53
CA THR A 141 -14.61 -8.17 -12.22
C THR A 141 -13.38 -7.28 -12.00
N THR A 142 -12.53 -7.18 -13.02
CA THR A 142 -11.31 -6.36 -12.96
C THR A 142 -11.65 -4.86 -12.89
N LEU A 143 -12.70 -4.42 -13.58
CA LEU A 143 -13.18 -3.03 -13.54
C LEU A 143 -13.74 -2.66 -12.17
N ILE A 144 -14.50 -3.57 -11.56
CA ILE A 144 -15.06 -3.40 -10.21
C ILE A 144 -13.95 -3.28 -9.17
N ASP A 145 -12.95 -4.16 -9.22
CA ASP A 145 -11.85 -4.16 -8.25
C ASP A 145 -11.00 -2.88 -8.33
N ILE A 146 -10.74 -2.38 -9.54
CA ILE A 146 -10.01 -1.12 -9.74
C ILE A 146 -10.82 0.07 -9.24
N ALA A 147 -12.11 0.13 -9.58
CA ALA A 147 -12.97 1.26 -9.22
C ALA A 147 -13.28 1.30 -7.71
N LEU A 148 -13.46 0.14 -7.09
CA LEU A 148 -13.81 0.04 -5.66
C LEU A 148 -12.58 -0.10 -4.75
N GLY A 149 -11.39 -0.36 -5.28
CA GLY A 149 -10.17 -0.49 -4.48
C GLY A 149 -9.94 0.66 -3.47
N PRO A 150 -10.04 1.95 -3.89
CA PRO A 150 -9.93 3.08 -2.96
C PRO A 150 -11.05 3.11 -1.90
N VAL A 151 -12.26 2.69 -2.24
CA VAL A 151 -13.39 2.58 -1.31
C VAL A 151 -13.07 1.53 -0.24
N TYR A 152 -12.62 0.34 -0.66
CA TYR A 152 -12.30 -0.77 0.25
C TYR A 152 -11.22 -0.38 1.26
N LEU A 153 -10.19 0.33 0.80
CA LEU A 153 -9.12 0.80 1.68
C LEU A 153 -9.65 1.69 2.82
N PHE A 154 -10.52 2.65 2.50
CA PHE A 154 -11.08 3.54 3.52
C PHE A 154 -12.10 2.83 4.41
N PHE A 155 -12.89 1.92 3.83
CA PHE A 155 -13.81 1.08 4.59
C PHE A 155 -13.08 0.21 5.62
N ASP A 156 -12.03 -0.52 5.23
CA ASP A 156 -11.25 -1.37 6.13
C ASP A 156 -10.65 -0.58 7.31
N ARG A 157 -10.10 0.61 7.03
CA ARG A 157 -9.58 1.51 8.07
C ARG A 157 -10.67 1.93 9.06
N ALA A 158 -11.87 2.23 8.55
CA ALA A 158 -12.98 2.58 9.40
C ALA A 158 -13.44 1.43 10.29
N ILE A 159 -13.51 0.21 9.75
CA ILE A 159 -13.87 -0.99 10.52
C ILE A 159 -12.86 -1.24 11.64
N VAL A 160 -11.56 -1.14 11.35
CA VAL A 160 -10.51 -1.26 12.38
C VAL A 160 -10.68 -0.22 13.48
N ALA A 161 -10.95 1.04 13.12
CA ALA A 161 -11.17 2.11 14.09
C ALA A 161 -12.45 1.91 14.92
N LEU A 162 -13.53 1.39 14.33
CA LEU A 162 -14.74 1.01 15.06
C LEU A 162 -14.46 -0.10 16.07
N PHE A 163 -13.78 -1.17 15.67
CA PHE A 163 -13.39 -2.22 16.60
C PHE A 163 -12.49 -1.70 17.72
N ALA A 164 -11.51 -0.85 17.41
CA ALA A 164 -10.66 -0.24 18.43
C ALA A 164 -11.50 0.51 19.50
N SER A 165 -12.58 1.19 19.08
CA SER A 165 -13.48 1.87 20.00
C SER A 165 -14.30 0.96 20.93
N GLU A 166 -14.41 -0.33 20.62
CA GLU A 166 -15.11 -1.32 21.45
C GLU A 166 -14.22 -1.92 22.53
N TYR A 167 -12.92 -1.97 22.27
CA TYR A 167 -11.96 -2.67 23.12
C TYR A 167 -11.04 -1.73 23.91
N THR A 168 -11.09 -0.41 23.69
CA THR A 168 -10.40 0.54 24.57
C THR A 168 -11.15 0.74 25.89
N THR A 169 -10.38 0.88 26.97
CA THR A 169 -10.88 1.15 28.32
C THR A 169 -11.08 2.64 28.60
N SER A 170 -10.52 3.50 27.75
CA SER A 170 -10.61 4.96 27.89
C SER A 170 -11.73 5.52 27.03
N LEU A 171 -12.69 6.22 27.65
CA LEU A 171 -13.78 6.88 26.94
C LEU A 171 -13.26 7.87 25.87
N HIS A 172 -12.18 8.59 26.19
CA HIS A 172 -11.57 9.54 25.26
C HIS A 172 -11.00 8.86 24.01
N GLU A 173 -10.31 7.72 24.19
CA GLU A 173 -9.78 6.93 23.08
C GLU A 173 -10.90 6.26 22.27
N ALA A 174 -11.99 5.85 22.94
CA ALA A 174 -13.16 5.30 22.27
C ALA A 174 -13.79 6.36 21.34
N ILE A 175 -13.98 7.58 21.84
CA ILE A 175 -14.50 8.71 21.06
C ILE A 175 -13.59 9.00 19.87
N ALA A 176 -12.28 9.17 20.09
CA ALA A 176 -11.32 9.47 19.02
C ALA A 176 -11.30 8.37 17.93
N SER A 177 -11.42 7.10 18.33
CA SER A 177 -11.47 5.97 17.39
C SER A 177 -12.76 5.98 16.56
N VAL A 178 -13.91 6.31 17.17
CA VAL A 178 -15.17 6.46 16.42
C VAL A 178 -15.13 7.66 15.46
N GLU A 179 -14.55 8.78 15.87
CA GLU A 179 -14.37 9.95 15.00
C GLU A 179 -13.47 9.64 13.80
N GLN A 180 -12.39 8.90 14.02
CA GLN A 180 -11.54 8.40 12.93
C GLN A 180 -12.32 7.50 11.99
N ALA A 181 -13.13 6.57 12.52
CA ALA A 181 -13.96 5.70 11.68
C ALA A 181 -14.96 6.50 10.82
N ILE A 182 -15.59 7.52 11.40
CA ILE A 182 -16.50 8.42 10.66
C ILE A 182 -15.75 9.11 9.52
N ALA A 183 -14.59 9.69 9.80
CA ALA A 183 -13.80 10.39 8.79
C ALA A 183 -13.39 9.48 7.62
N GLU A 184 -13.00 8.23 7.90
CA GLU A 184 -12.64 7.27 6.85
C GLU A 184 -13.89 6.80 6.07
N LEU A 185 -15.05 6.60 6.72
CA LEU A 185 -16.30 6.27 6.02
C LEU A 185 -16.80 7.41 5.12
N GLU A 186 -16.61 8.67 5.54
CA GLU A 186 -16.92 9.83 4.70
C GLU A 186 -16.00 9.90 3.47
N ARG A 187 -14.71 9.57 3.62
CA ARG A 187 -13.80 9.44 2.47
C ARG A 187 -14.18 8.28 1.56
N ALA A 188 -14.59 7.14 2.10
CA ALA A 188 -15.09 6.01 1.31
C ALA A 188 -16.33 6.42 0.49
N GLN A 189 -17.24 7.18 1.10
CA GLN A 189 -18.43 7.71 0.42
C GLN A 189 -18.07 8.74 -0.66
N GLU A 190 -17.07 9.59 -0.43
CA GLU A 190 -16.55 10.52 -1.44
C GLU A 190 -15.87 9.79 -2.61
N GLN A 191 -15.12 8.71 -2.35
CA GLN A 191 -14.57 7.90 -3.44
C GLN A 191 -15.69 7.27 -4.28
N PHE A 192 -16.77 6.83 -3.64
CA PHE A 192 -17.94 6.30 -4.32
C PHE A 192 -18.60 7.29 -5.30
N SER A 193 -18.62 8.58 -4.99
CA SER A 193 -19.19 9.57 -5.92
C SER A 193 -18.32 9.84 -7.14
N ARG A 194 -17.09 9.29 -7.16
CA ARG A 194 -16.13 9.37 -8.27
C ARG A 194 -16.06 8.07 -9.08
N VAL A 195 -16.76 7.02 -8.65
CA VAL A 195 -16.87 5.75 -9.38
C VAL A 195 -17.77 5.93 -10.60
N VAL A 196 -17.43 5.25 -11.69
CA VAL A 196 -18.19 5.26 -12.95
C VAL A 196 -19.65 4.85 -12.72
N ASP A 197 -20.59 5.55 -13.35
CA ASP A 197 -22.04 5.35 -13.18
C ASP A 197 -22.47 3.88 -13.37
N GLU A 198 -21.85 3.15 -14.30
CA GLU A 198 -22.14 1.73 -14.55
C GLU A 198 -21.83 0.86 -13.33
N ILE A 199 -20.69 1.08 -12.67
CA ILE A 199 -20.32 0.36 -11.45
C ILE A 199 -21.14 0.85 -10.27
N ALA A 200 -21.41 2.15 -10.17
CA ALA A 200 -22.23 2.71 -9.10
C ALA A 200 -23.68 2.16 -9.12
N THR A 201 -24.21 1.86 -10.31
CA THR A 201 -25.55 1.30 -10.50
C THR A 201 -25.59 -0.22 -10.51
N SER A 202 -24.44 -0.90 -10.63
CA SER A 202 -24.33 -2.35 -10.49
C SER A 202 -24.78 -2.84 -9.10
N GLU A 203 -25.15 -4.12 -8.98
CA GLU A 203 -25.54 -4.73 -7.71
C GLU A 203 -24.43 -4.61 -6.65
N ILE A 204 -23.17 -4.82 -7.05
CA ILE A 204 -22.04 -4.73 -6.13
C ILE A 204 -21.75 -3.29 -5.68
N GLY A 205 -21.88 -2.32 -6.59
CA GLY A 205 -21.74 -0.91 -6.24
C GLY A 205 -22.84 -0.43 -5.29
N GLN A 206 -24.09 -0.85 -5.54
CA GLN A 206 -25.22 -0.56 -4.66
C GLN A 206 -25.04 -1.19 -3.27
N PHE A 207 -24.60 -2.46 -3.22
CA PHE A 207 -24.30 -3.16 -1.98
C PHE A 207 -23.30 -2.37 -1.13
N TRP A 208 -22.15 -2.02 -1.71
CA TRP A 208 -21.11 -1.31 -0.97
C TRP A 208 -21.49 0.11 -0.60
N GLN A 209 -22.24 0.81 -1.45
CA GLN A 209 -22.77 2.13 -1.11
C GLN A 209 -23.74 2.05 0.09
N GLN A 210 -24.57 1.01 0.13
CA GLN A 210 -25.45 0.75 1.27
C GLN A 210 -24.65 0.40 2.53
N GLU A 211 -23.63 -0.44 2.40
CA GLU A 211 -22.79 -0.87 3.51
C GLU A 211 -22.03 0.32 4.14
N VAL A 212 -21.36 1.16 3.33
CA VAL A 212 -20.69 2.39 3.80
C VAL A 212 -21.66 3.31 4.53
N ARG A 213 -22.86 3.54 3.97
CA ARG A 213 -23.90 4.38 4.62
C ARG A 213 -24.40 3.77 5.93
N GLY A 214 -24.57 2.45 5.96
CA GLY A 214 -24.98 1.70 7.14
C GLY A 214 -23.96 1.86 8.27
N GLN A 215 -22.69 1.61 7.96
CA GLN A 215 -21.59 1.76 8.92
C GLN A 215 -21.43 3.21 9.40
N LEU A 216 -21.56 4.19 8.51
CA LEU A 216 -21.49 5.61 8.89
C LEU A 216 -22.62 6.01 9.85
N THR A 217 -23.82 5.48 9.62
CA THR A 217 -24.97 5.69 10.51
C THR A 217 -24.72 5.05 11.88
N SER A 218 -24.21 3.82 11.90
CA SER A 218 -23.86 3.11 13.14
C SER A 218 -22.75 3.82 13.93
N ALA A 219 -21.70 4.27 13.25
CA ALA A 219 -20.59 5.02 13.85
C ALA A 219 -21.06 6.32 14.49
N ARG A 220 -21.89 7.10 13.78
CA ARG A 220 -22.48 8.34 14.32
C ARG A 220 -23.39 8.09 15.53
N ARG A 221 -24.18 7.01 15.51
CA ARG A 221 -24.99 6.61 16.67
C ARG A 221 -24.11 6.26 17.87
N ARG A 222 -23.03 5.51 17.66
CA ARG A 222 -22.09 5.15 18.71
C ARG A 222 -21.43 6.40 19.30
N LEU A 223 -21.01 7.35 18.47
CA LEU A 223 -20.45 8.61 18.93
C LEU A 223 -21.46 9.36 19.81
N ALA A 224 -22.73 9.44 19.41
CA ALA A 224 -23.79 10.05 20.21
C ALA A 224 -23.94 9.36 21.58
N ILE A 225 -23.93 8.02 21.63
CA ILE A 225 -24.00 7.27 22.90
C ILE A 225 -22.80 7.61 23.80
N LEU A 226 -21.58 7.60 23.26
CA LEU A 226 -20.35 7.87 24.03
C LEU A 226 -20.23 9.32 24.52
N THR A 227 -20.92 10.26 23.87
CA THR A 227 -20.85 11.70 24.18
C THR A 227 -22.04 12.21 24.96
N THR A 228 -23.11 11.41 25.09
CA THR A 228 -24.24 11.75 25.95
C THR A 228 -23.85 11.44 27.40
N PRO A 229 -23.86 12.42 28.32
CA PRO A 229 -23.58 12.14 29.72
C PRO A 229 -24.65 11.19 30.28
N ASP A 230 -24.23 10.18 31.03
CA ASP A 230 -25.15 9.36 31.85
C ASP A 230 -25.86 10.31 32.84
N GLU A 231 -27.16 10.52 32.65
CA GLU A 231 -28.05 11.19 33.61
C GLU A 231 -28.38 10.28 34.81
#